data_AF-A0A3B9NMZ3-F1
#
_entry.id   AF-A0A3B9NMZ3-F1
#
_cell.length_a   1.000
_cell.length_b   1.000
_cell.length_c   1.000
_cell.angle_alpha   90.00
_cell.angle_beta   90.00
_cell.angle_gamma   90.00
#
_symmetry.space_group_name_H-M   'P 1'
#
loop_
_entity.id
_entity.type
_entity.pdbx_description
1 polymer ?
#
loop_
_entity_poly.entity_id
_entity_poly.type
_entity_poly.pdbx_seq_one_letter_code
_entity_poly.pdbx_strand_id
1 'polypeptide(L)'
;MSTDPTVRNTRVIPATWQSESSALKAIRTTVFIIEQGVPVADEWDQLDALSWHYLAFNAEDQPIGCGRLTPQGQVSRMAVLQAYRGQGVGQALMANILEFARPRFKRLHLHAQLPAIAFYEQFGFTLIGSTFEDAGILHRTMELIAPQKNQGFSGNRPPTTLIRNPELTIHEVTAADYRTAIAKLANVTPASEPDRGNTSRHVEYFIATAFDVIQGGLILIEGAIIDTICLPTDAIDEVALALIDAAKSKALRYQTDWLYLNDPTFSAQRADQFGFEVHKGSRCLVLSSPAQASTAANLHNEPTQTNLLDVSDPKVRQYIRGLPDCVTAIAALIQLSKTRVRLWTPTIDASLYSHAALMVHFKNLALKNKHTRIEILLSDSRSLVEQGHLLLELSRRLPSSIQIKRAAPEQAASVEEVLLIDERTVFFRPNHSDYHAWACLDDILAARRLHEPFKVAWQNALEDPQLRVLKL
;
A
#
# COMPACT_ATOMS: atom_id res chain seq x y z
N MET A 1 34.51 27.64 -14.11
CA MET A 1 35.30 26.62 -13.35
C MET A 1 34.29 25.87 -12.49
N SER A 2 34.15 24.56 -12.44
CA SER A 2 34.59 23.39 -13.19
C SER A 2 33.61 22.29 -12.77
N THR A 3 33.24 21.41 -13.69
CA THR A 3 32.50 20.17 -13.48
C THR A 3 33.36 19.11 -12.74
N ASP A 4 32.70 18.26 -11.95
CA ASP A 4 33.09 17.02 -11.20
C ASP A 4 34.29 16.20 -11.77
N PRO A 5 35.07 15.33 -11.03
CA PRO A 5 34.65 14.42 -9.93
C PRO A 5 35.65 14.18 -8.77
N THR A 6 35.18 13.97 -7.54
CA THR A 6 35.70 13.05 -6.48
C THR A 6 35.31 13.51 -5.07
N VAL A 7 34.36 12.82 -4.43
CA VAL A 7 34.45 12.59 -2.98
C VAL A 7 35.64 11.64 -2.80
N ARG A 8 36.87 12.17 -2.72
CA ARG A 8 38.11 11.37 -2.73
C ARG A 8 38.08 10.39 -1.56
N ASN A 9 37.93 9.11 -1.88
CA ASN A 9 38.21 7.94 -1.02
C ASN A 9 37.17 7.55 0.04
N THR A 10 35.89 7.91 -0.10
CA THR A 10 34.85 7.24 0.71
C THR A 10 34.29 6.04 -0.04
N ARG A 11 34.60 4.82 0.43
CA ARG A 11 34.07 3.57 -0.13
C ARG A 11 32.86 3.13 0.69
N VAL A 12 31.69 3.07 0.07
CA VAL A 12 30.47 2.55 0.70
C VAL A 12 30.24 1.11 0.23
N ILE A 13 29.97 0.21 1.16
CA ILE A 13 29.61 -1.18 0.85
C ILE A 13 28.32 -1.58 1.58
N PRO A 14 27.51 -2.46 0.97
CA PRO A 14 26.48 -3.18 1.70
C PRO A 14 27.12 -4.02 2.82
N ALA A 15 26.45 -4.07 3.96
CA ALA A 15 26.83 -4.83 5.14
C ALA A 15 25.62 -5.61 5.67
N THR A 16 25.89 -6.73 6.32
CA THR A 16 24.90 -7.51 7.07
C THR A 16 25.21 -7.43 8.56
N TRP A 17 24.19 -7.59 9.37
CA TRP A 17 24.39 -7.61 10.82
C TRP A 17 25.27 -8.79 11.25
N GLN A 18 25.14 -9.94 10.58
CA GLN A 18 25.80 -11.19 10.96
C GLN A 18 27.33 -11.10 10.81
N SER A 19 27.83 -10.47 9.74
CA SER A 19 29.27 -10.38 9.48
C SER A 19 29.91 -9.06 9.94
N GLU A 20 29.18 -7.94 9.94
CA GLU A 20 29.76 -6.62 10.22
C GLU A 20 29.22 -5.93 11.50
N SER A 21 28.50 -6.65 12.38
CA SER A 21 27.96 -6.07 13.62
C SER A 21 28.99 -5.36 14.48
N SER A 22 30.25 -5.82 14.52
CA SER A 22 31.31 -5.14 15.30
C SER A 22 31.57 -3.71 14.83
N ALA A 23 31.68 -3.50 13.51
CA ALA A 23 31.94 -2.18 12.93
C ALA A 23 30.70 -1.26 13.05
N LEU A 24 29.51 -1.81 12.79
CA LEU A 24 28.24 -1.10 12.95
C LEU A 24 28.04 -0.65 14.41
N LYS A 25 28.30 -1.54 15.37
CA LYS A 25 28.21 -1.24 16.81
C LYS A 25 29.22 -0.17 17.22
N ALA A 26 30.46 -0.23 16.73
CA ALA A 26 31.50 0.75 17.07
C ALA A 26 31.11 2.18 16.65
N ILE A 27 30.64 2.37 15.40
CA ILE A 27 30.19 3.68 14.92
C ILE A 27 28.96 4.15 15.69
N ARG A 28 27.93 3.30 15.82
CA ARG A 28 26.65 3.66 16.48
C ARG A 28 26.84 3.95 17.97
N THR A 29 27.71 3.22 18.65
CA THR A 29 28.05 3.50 20.05
C THR A 29 28.73 4.85 20.18
N THR A 30 29.66 5.18 19.30
CA THR A 30 30.37 6.46 19.34
C THR A 30 29.42 7.65 19.08
N VAL A 31 28.56 7.54 18.06
CA VAL A 31 27.69 8.65 17.63
C VAL A 31 26.41 8.75 18.45
N PHE A 32 25.67 7.65 18.65
CA PHE A 32 24.37 7.72 19.32
C PHE A 32 24.51 7.63 20.84
N ILE A 33 25.28 6.68 21.36
CA ILE A 33 25.38 6.47 22.82
C ILE A 33 26.30 7.51 23.46
N ILE A 34 27.55 7.63 23.00
CA ILE A 34 28.56 8.48 23.65
C ILE A 34 28.31 9.96 23.34
N GLU A 35 28.13 10.31 22.07
CA GLU A 35 27.99 11.72 21.65
C GLU A 35 26.58 12.28 21.88
N GLN A 36 25.54 11.55 21.48
CA GLN A 36 24.15 12.03 21.57
C GLN A 36 23.42 11.62 22.86
N GLY A 37 24.01 10.73 23.67
CA GLY A 37 23.44 10.32 24.96
C GLY A 37 22.26 9.35 24.86
N VAL A 38 22.09 8.65 23.73
CA VAL A 38 21.04 7.64 23.56
C VAL A 38 21.29 6.47 24.53
N PRO A 39 20.28 6.03 25.31
CA PRO A 39 20.44 4.89 26.22
C PRO A 39 20.84 3.60 25.47
N VAL A 40 21.79 2.85 26.04
CA VAL A 40 22.29 1.60 25.43
C VAL A 40 21.18 0.58 25.14
N ALA A 41 20.15 0.54 25.99
CA ALA A 41 19.01 -0.37 25.84
C ALA A 41 18.12 -0.04 24.64
N ASP A 42 18.10 1.22 24.19
CA ASP A 42 17.23 1.70 23.11
C ASP A 42 17.93 1.67 21.74
N GLU A 43 19.26 1.53 21.74
CA GLU A 43 20.05 1.58 20.50
C GLU A 43 19.87 0.31 19.64
N TRP A 44 19.77 -0.86 20.27
CA TRP A 44 19.79 -2.17 19.59
C TRP A 44 18.39 -2.80 19.52
N ASP A 45 17.98 -3.28 18.34
CA ASP A 45 16.62 -3.81 18.14
C ASP A 45 16.59 -5.11 17.30
N GLN A 46 15.40 -5.72 17.19
CA GLN A 46 15.22 -6.96 16.41
C GLN A 46 15.27 -6.73 14.89
N LEU A 47 15.12 -5.48 14.43
CA LEU A 47 15.21 -5.12 13.01
C LEU A 47 16.67 -5.10 12.53
N ASP A 48 17.65 -4.96 13.43
CA ASP A 48 19.07 -4.99 13.08
C ASP A 48 19.43 -6.25 12.28
N ALA A 49 18.91 -7.43 12.67
CA ALA A 49 19.17 -8.68 11.95
C ALA A 49 18.43 -8.81 10.60
N LEU A 50 17.37 -8.04 10.38
CA LEU A 50 16.46 -8.12 9.23
C LEU A 50 16.65 -6.99 8.21
N SER A 51 17.42 -5.97 8.57
CA SER A 51 17.62 -4.76 7.78
C SER A 51 18.82 -4.86 6.86
N TRP A 52 18.80 -4.10 5.77
CA TRP A 52 19.99 -3.85 4.96
C TRP A 52 20.84 -2.78 5.64
N HIS A 53 22.14 -3.03 5.79
CA HIS A 53 23.07 -2.07 6.37
C HIS A 53 24.09 -1.61 5.33
N TYR A 54 24.69 -0.46 5.60
CA TYR A 54 25.75 0.11 4.79
C TYR A 54 26.86 0.62 5.70
N LEU A 55 28.10 0.41 5.29
CA LEU A 55 29.29 0.94 5.95
C LEU A 55 30.07 1.81 4.97
N ALA A 56 30.52 2.96 5.45
CA ALA A 56 31.43 3.86 4.75
C ALA A 56 32.84 3.71 5.33
N PHE A 57 33.83 3.62 4.46
CA PHE A 57 35.24 3.49 4.80
C PHE A 57 36.05 4.67 4.25
N ASN A 58 37.08 5.11 4.98
CA ASN A 58 38.07 6.07 4.48
C ASN A 58 39.12 5.40 3.58
N ALA A 59 40.12 6.17 3.14
CA ALA A 59 41.23 5.69 2.32
C ALA A 59 42.08 4.61 3.00
N GLU A 60 42.10 4.60 4.32
CA GLU A 60 42.84 3.66 5.17
C GLU A 60 42.01 2.43 5.59
N ASP A 61 40.87 2.17 4.93
CA ASP A 61 39.94 1.05 5.21
C ASP A 61 39.39 1.02 6.65
N GLN A 62 39.30 2.19 7.30
CA GLN A 62 38.65 2.36 8.60
C GLN A 62 37.17 2.70 8.43
N PRO A 63 36.26 2.07 9.18
CA PRO A 63 34.83 2.37 9.13
C PRO A 63 34.55 3.75 9.77
N ILE A 64 33.99 4.66 9.00
CA ILE A 64 33.77 6.07 9.38
C ILE A 64 32.30 6.50 9.39
N GLY A 65 31.40 5.66 8.90
CA GLY A 65 29.96 5.91 8.93
C GLY A 65 29.12 4.69 8.60
N CYS A 66 27.84 4.73 8.97
CA CYS A 66 26.88 3.66 8.69
C CYS A 66 25.48 4.18 8.40
N GLY A 67 24.65 3.32 7.80
CA GLY A 67 23.21 3.56 7.62
C GLY A 67 22.42 2.25 7.55
N ARG A 68 21.14 2.30 7.90
CA ARG A 68 20.22 1.16 7.91
C ARG A 68 18.98 1.45 7.08
N LEU A 69 18.54 0.47 6.30
CA LEU A 69 17.26 0.44 5.61
C LEU A 69 16.46 -0.77 6.10
N THR A 70 15.28 -0.53 6.67
CA THR A 70 14.42 -1.60 7.19
C THR A 70 13.55 -2.23 6.08
N PRO A 71 13.02 -3.46 6.30
CA PRO A 71 12.08 -4.10 5.37
C PRO A 71 10.81 -3.31 5.06
N GLN A 72 10.46 -2.33 5.91
CA GLN A 72 9.30 -1.45 5.75
C GLN A 72 9.63 -0.19 4.94
N GLY A 73 10.86 -0.05 4.46
CA GLY A 73 11.31 1.14 3.71
C GLY A 73 11.70 2.32 4.60
N GLN A 74 12.03 2.07 5.87
CA GLN A 74 12.49 3.12 6.77
C GLN A 74 14.01 3.28 6.68
N VAL A 75 14.49 4.48 6.37
CA VAL A 75 15.91 4.83 6.54
C VAL A 75 16.13 5.24 7.99
N SER A 76 17.03 4.56 8.67
CA SER A 76 17.30 4.75 10.10
C SER A 76 18.78 4.56 10.42
N ARG A 77 19.20 4.92 11.63
CA ARG A 77 20.57 4.73 12.15
C ARG A 77 21.67 5.24 11.20
N MET A 78 21.42 6.39 10.56
CA MET A 78 22.40 7.13 9.76
C MET A 78 23.39 7.81 10.69
N ALA A 79 24.65 7.39 10.68
CA ALA A 79 25.69 7.92 11.57
C ALA A 79 27.00 8.14 10.82
N VAL A 80 27.68 9.25 11.10
CA VAL A 80 29.02 9.56 10.60
C VAL A 80 29.85 10.08 11.77
N LEU A 81 31.06 9.55 11.93
CA LEU A 81 31.99 10.00 12.96
C LEU A 81 32.29 11.50 12.80
N GLN A 82 32.37 12.22 13.91
CA GLN A 82 32.47 13.69 13.93
C GLN A 82 33.58 14.24 13.02
N ALA A 83 34.76 13.60 13.03
CA ALA A 83 35.92 14.01 12.22
C ALA A 83 35.70 13.92 10.69
N TYR A 84 34.68 13.20 10.24
CA TYR A 84 34.39 12.94 8.82
C TYR A 84 33.09 13.59 8.34
N ARG A 85 32.42 14.38 9.18
CA ARG A 85 31.22 15.15 8.81
C ARG A 85 31.59 16.32 7.89
N GLY A 86 30.64 16.74 7.05
CA GLY A 86 30.87 17.81 6.06
C GLY A 86 31.73 17.43 4.86
N GLN A 87 32.21 16.17 4.79
CA GLN A 87 33.09 15.68 3.72
C GLN A 87 32.35 14.81 2.68
N GLY A 88 31.01 14.81 2.70
CA GLY A 88 30.19 14.04 1.76
C GLY A 88 29.93 12.56 2.13
N VAL A 89 30.45 12.08 3.26
CA VAL A 89 30.26 10.66 3.71
C VAL A 89 28.78 10.30 3.87
N GLY A 90 28.01 11.17 4.54
CA GLY A 90 26.56 10.97 4.71
C GLY A 90 25.81 10.95 3.38
N GLN A 91 26.24 11.79 2.43
CA GLN A 91 25.64 11.83 1.09
C GLN A 91 25.92 10.54 0.31
N ALA A 92 27.14 10.02 0.39
CA ALA A 92 27.52 8.74 -0.23
C ALA A 92 26.71 7.56 0.36
N LEU A 93 26.54 7.51 1.68
CA LEU A 93 25.70 6.50 2.35
C LEU A 93 24.25 6.58 1.87
N MET A 94 23.64 7.78 1.89
CA MET A 94 22.26 7.98 1.46
C MET A 94 22.06 7.63 -0.01
N ALA A 95 22.99 8.02 -0.89
CA ALA A 95 22.92 7.69 -2.32
C ALA A 95 22.88 6.17 -2.56
N ASN A 96 23.73 5.40 -1.88
CA ASN A 96 23.75 3.93 -1.97
C ASN A 96 22.46 3.29 -1.44
N ILE A 97 21.93 3.80 -0.32
CA ILE A 97 20.65 3.34 0.23
C ILE A 97 19.52 3.60 -0.76
N LEU A 98 19.44 4.80 -1.33
CA LEU A 98 18.40 5.16 -2.30
C LEU A 98 18.51 4.37 -3.60
N GLU A 99 19.72 4.14 -4.10
CA GLU A 99 19.94 3.31 -5.28
C GLU A 99 19.36 1.90 -5.09
N PHE A 100 19.60 1.31 -3.92
CA PHE A 100 19.05 0.01 -3.58
C PHE A 100 17.53 0.06 -3.35
N ALA A 101 17.03 1.11 -2.70
CA ALA A 101 15.66 1.16 -2.22
C ALA A 101 14.64 1.59 -3.29
N ARG A 102 14.99 2.52 -4.20
CA ARG A 102 14.09 3.03 -5.25
C ARG A 102 13.38 1.96 -6.10
N PRO A 103 14.03 0.88 -6.56
CA PRO A 103 13.34 -0.17 -7.31
C PRO A 103 12.49 -1.10 -6.44
N ARG A 104 12.64 -1.05 -5.10
CA ARG A 104 12.04 -2.01 -4.14
C ARG A 104 10.90 -1.41 -3.33
N PHE A 105 10.88 -0.09 -3.18
CA PHE A 105 9.96 0.62 -2.31
C PHE A 105 9.28 1.75 -3.07
N LYS A 106 7.95 1.78 -3.07
CA LYS A 106 7.15 2.90 -3.62
C LYS A 106 7.31 4.18 -2.79
N ARG A 107 7.73 4.02 -1.53
CA ARG A 107 7.81 5.06 -0.51
C ARG A 107 8.90 4.69 0.47
N LEU A 108 9.73 5.68 0.82
CA LEU A 108 10.69 5.61 1.91
C LEU A 108 10.29 6.61 2.97
N HIS A 109 10.54 6.31 4.22
CA HIS A 109 10.31 7.25 5.31
C HIS A 109 11.48 7.23 6.29
N LEU A 110 11.59 8.27 7.09
CA LEU A 110 12.59 8.38 8.14
C LEU A 110 12.12 9.31 9.25
N HIS A 111 12.80 9.25 10.38
CA HIS A 111 12.66 10.18 11.48
C HIS A 111 13.93 11.02 11.53
N ALA A 112 13.86 12.25 11.01
CA ALA A 112 15.02 13.15 10.97
C ALA A 112 15.09 13.93 12.28
N GLN A 113 16.28 13.97 12.88
CA GLN A 113 16.58 14.98 13.90
C GLN A 113 16.43 16.37 13.28
N LEU A 114 15.92 17.36 14.02
CA LEU A 114 15.66 18.70 13.47
C LEU A 114 16.85 19.30 12.70
N PRO A 115 18.12 19.21 13.18
CA PRO A 115 19.27 19.73 12.44
C PRO A 115 19.59 18.99 11.13
N ALA A 116 19.12 17.75 10.99
CA ALA A 116 19.38 16.90 9.83
C ALA A 116 18.30 17.02 8.74
N ILE A 117 17.22 17.76 8.96
CA ILE A 117 16.12 17.94 7.98
C ILE A 117 16.66 18.41 6.63
N ALA A 118 17.43 19.50 6.62
CA ALA A 118 17.99 20.08 5.39
C ALA A 118 18.89 19.09 4.63
N PHE A 119 19.54 18.17 5.33
CA PHE A 119 20.33 17.12 4.68
C PHE A 119 19.42 16.14 3.92
N TYR A 120 18.30 15.71 4.50
CA TYR A 120 17.38 14.77 3.85
C TYR A 120 16.54 15.43 2.74
N GLU A 121 16.21 16.72 2.86
CA GLU A 121 15.51 17.50 1.82
C GLU A 121 16.30 17.51 0.49
N GLN A 122 17.63 17.54 0.55
CA GLN A 122 18.50 17.45 -0.64
C GLN A 122 18.31 16.15 -1.44
N PHE A 123 17.83 15.09 -0.78
CA PHE A 123 17.53 13.79 -1.40
C PHE A 123 16.06 13.64 -1.81
N GLY A 124 15.26 14.69 -1.64
CA GLY A 124 13.84 14.74 -2.00
C GLY A 124 12.88 14.27 -0.91
N PHE A 125 13.34 14.06 0.32
CA PHE A 125 12.44 13.78 1.43
C PHE A 125 11.67 15.04 1.80
N THR A 126 10.36 14.91 2.01
CA THR A 126 9.47 15.99 2.44
C THR A 126 8.99 15.75 3.87
N LEU A 127 8.80 16.83 4.63
CA LEU A 127 8.31 16.75 6.01
C LEU A 127 6.86 16.28 6.05
N ILE A 128 6.54 15.38 6.98
CA ILE A 128 5.18 14.94 7.28
C ILE A 128 4.92 14.95 8.79
N GLY A 129 3.77 15.48 9.19
CA GLY A 129 3.34 15.51 10.59
C GLY A 129 4.09 16.51 11.49
N SER A 130 3.83 16.40 12.80
CA SER A 130 4.40 17.27 13.84
C SER A 130 5.76 16.76 14.34
N THR A 131 6.49 17.64 15.02
CA THR A 131 7.70 17.26 15.76
C THR A 131 7.32 16.32 16.93
N PHE A 132 8.15 15.31 17.18
CA PHE A 132 8.02 14.40 18.32
C PHE A 132 9.39 14.12 18.95
N GLU A 133 9.41 13.54 20.14
CA GLU A 133 10.64 13.20 20.87
C GLU A 133 10.93 11.70 20.76
N ASP A 134 12.18 11.34 20.51
CA ASP A 134 12.69 9.97 20.48
C ASP A 134 14.06 9.93 21.16
N ALA A 135 14.21 9.09 22.19
CA ALA A 135 15.39 9.01 23.07
C ALA A 135 15.93 10.36 23.58
N GLY A 136 15.04 11.31 23.90
CA GLY A 136 15.44 12.65 24.37
C GLY A 136 15.75 13.66 23.27
N ILE A 137 15.57 13.29 21.99
CA ILE A 137 15.94 14.10 20.83
C ILE A 137 14.71 14.41 19.99
N LEU A 138 14.57 15.67 19.56
CA LEU A 138 13.45 16.09 18.72
C LEU A 138 13.63 15.65 17.26
N HIS A 139 12.60 15.00 16.74
CA HIS A 139 12.52 14.46 15.40
C HIS A 139 11.29 14.96 14.64
N ARG A 140 11.37 14.94 13.31
CA ARG A 140 10.25 15.10 12.38
C ARG A 140 10.23 13.89 11.44
N THR A 141 9.04 13.38 11.16
CA THR A 141 8.91 12.35 10.12
C THR A 141 9.09 12.99 8.77
N MET A 142 9.86 12.34 7.90
CA MET A 142 10.01 12.74 6.51
C MET A 142 9.75 11.54 5.60
N GLU A 143 9.24 11.81 4.41
CA GLU A 143 8.87 10.79 3.43
C GLU A 143 9.42 11.14 2.05
N LEU A 144 9.88 10.13 1.32
CA LEU A 144 10.24 10.23 -0.09
C LEU A 144 9.35 9.24 -0.85
N ILE A 145 8.45 9.77 -1.67
CA ILE A 145 7.70 8.97 -2.65
C ILE A 145 8.65 8.72 -3.81
N ALA A 146 9.12 7.48 -3.98
CA ALA A 146 10.21 7.17 -4.90
C ALA A 146 9.81 7.52 -6.35
N PRO A 147 10.44 8.50 -7.02
CA PRO A 147 10.29 8.71 -8.45
C PRO A 147 11.15 7.67 -9.19
N GLN A 148 10.62 7.06 -10.25
CA GLN A 148 11.43 6.25 -11.15
C GLN A 148 12.57 7.10 -11.74
N LYS A 149 13.78 6.53 -11.81
CA LYS A 149 15.06 7.11 -12.26
C LYS A 149 14.97 8.48 -12.96
N ASN A 150 15.53 9.51 -12.33
CA ASN A 150 16.03 10.68 -13.05
C ASN A 150 17.15 10.23 -14.00
N GLN A 151 16.85 10.08 -15.29
CA GLN A 151 17.87 10.19 -16.33
C GLN A 151 17.98 11.68 -16.67
N GLY A 152 19.14 12.27 -16.42
CA GLY A 152 19.38 13.67 -16.75
C GLY A 152 19.18 13.91 -18.23
N PHE A 153 18.45 14.95 -18.61
CA PHE A 153 18.52 15.51 -19.96
C PHE A 153 18.17 16.99 -19.99
N SER A 154 18.94 17.71 -20.80
CA SER A 154 18.83 19.13 -21.11
C SER A 154 17.81 19.36 -22.23
N GLY A 155 17.01 20.43 -22.19
CA GLY A 155 16.28 20.92 -23.36
C GLY A 155 14.93 21.59 -23.06
N ASN A 156 14.78 22.82 -23.56
CA ASN A 156 13.65 23.76 -23.40
C ASN A 156 12.21 23.22 -23.60
N ARG A 157 11.33 23.53 -22.62
CA ARG A 157 9.87 23.93 -22.63
C ARG A 157 8.95 23.06 -21.74
N PRO A 158 7.80 23.59 -21.30
CA PRO A 158 7.45 24.93 -20.80
C PRO A 158 7.37 24.88 -19.24
N PRO A 159 7.08 25.98 -18.50
CA PRO A 159 7.24 25.97 -17.06
C PRO A 159 6.12 25.13 -16.42
N THR A 160 6.40 23.89 -16.04
CA THR A 160 5.65 23.21 -14.96
C THR A 160 6.28 23.60 -13.63
N THR A 161 6.44 24.92 -13.43
CA THR A 161 6.71 25.55 -12.16
C THR A 161 5.37 26.07 -11.67
N LEU A 162 4.52 25.18 -11.17
CA LEU A 162 3.44 25.60 -10.29
C LEU A 162 3.76 25.01 -8.93
N ILE A 163 4.40 25.87 -8.14
CA ILE A 163 4.32 25.88 -6.68
C ILE A 163 2.85 25.62 -6.36
N ARG A 164 2.51 24.41 -5.89
CA ARG A 164 1.15 24.15 -5.44
C ARG A 164 1.00 24.92 -4.14
N ASN A 165 0.04 25.85 -4.11
CA ASN A 165 -0.38 26.55 -2.91
C ASN A 165 -0.33 25.59 -1.71
N PRO A 166 0.59 25.77 -0.74
CA PRO A 166 0.84 24.80 0.33
C PRO A 166 -0.38 24.58 1.24
N GLU A 167 -1.36 25.47 1.12
CA GLU A 167 -2.58 25.50 1.90
C GLU A 167 -3.74 24.81 1.17
N LEU A 168 -3.56 24.42 -0.11
CA LEU A 168 -4.58 23.72 -0.90
C LEU A 168 -4.53 22.21 -0.61
N THR A 169 -5.56 21.70 0.05
CA THR A 169 -5.71 20.29 0.43
C THR A 169 -6.88 19.64 -0.30
N ILE A 170 -6.70 18.38 -0.72
CA ILE A 170 -7.77 17.57 -1.31
C ILE A 170 -8.23 16.53 -0.29
N HIS A 171 -9.53 16.48 -0.04
CA HIS A 171 -10.14 15.51 0.86
C HIS A 171 -11.09 14.61 0.08
N GLU A 172 -10.95 13.30 0.28
CA GLU A 172 -11.99 12.35 -0.09
C GLU A 172 -13.05 12.35 1.02
N VAL A 173 -14.30 12.55 0.64
CA VAL A 173 -15.41 12.78 1.59
C VAL A 173 -16.63 11.95 1.25
N THR A 174 -17.57 11.88 2.19
CA THR A 174 -18.85 11.21 1.93
C THR A 174 -19.71 12.03 0.97
N ALA A 175 -20.69 11.39 0.33
CA ALA A 175 -21.66 12.08 -0.52
C ALA A 175 -22.42 13.20 0.24
N ALA A 176 -22.70 13.00 1.53
CA ALA A 176 -23.40 13.99 2.36
C ALA A 176 -22.53 15.22 2.66
N ASP A 177 -21.26 15.00 2.97
CA ASP A 177 -20.29 16.06 3.22
C ASP A 177 -19.96 16.83 1.95
N TYR A 178 -19.85 16.13 0.81
CA TYR A 178 -19.69 16.74 -0.50
C TYR A 178 -20.82 17.72 -0.82
N ARG A 179 -22.09 17.29 -0.66
CA ARG A 179 -23.26 18.18 -0.89
C ARG A 179 -23.22 19.41 0.01
N THR A 180 -22.88 19.22 1.28
CA THR A 180 -22.79 20.31 2.26
C THR A 180 -21.66 21.28 1.92
N ALA A 181 -20.53 20.78 1.42
CA ALA A 181 -19.38 21.57 1.00
C ALA A 181 -19.67 22.36 -0.29
N ILE A 182 -20.23 21.71 -1.32
CA ILE A 182 -20.56 22.36 -2.59
C ILE A 182 -21.70 23.37 -2.45
N ALA A 183 -22.65 23.16 -1.53
CA ALA A 183 -23.68 24.16 -1.24
C ALA A 183 -23.13 25.48 -0.66
N LYS A 184 -21.91 25.48 -0.12
CA LYS A 184 -21.23 26.67 0.40
C LYS A 184 -20.43 27.42 -0.67
N LEU A 185 -20.25 26.85 -1.87
CA LEU A 185 -19.63 27.52 -3.00
C LEU A 185 -20.65 28.48 -3.63
N ALA A 186 -20.42 29.79 -3.49
CA ALA A 186 -21.29 30.82 -4.07
C ALA A 186 -21.34 30.70 -5.60
N ASN A 187 -22.54 30.85 -6.18
CA ASN A 187 -22.83 30.83 -7.62
C ASN A 187 -22.63 29.49 -8.36
N VAL A 188 -22.55 28.36 -7.66
CA VAL A 188 -22.53 27.03 -8.31
C VAL A 188 -23.90 26.39 -8.17
N THR A 189 -24.58 26.12 -9.29
CA THR A 189 -25.78 25.28 -9.27
C THR A 189 -25.33 23.87 -8.90
N PRO A 190 -25.80 23.28 -7.80
CA PRO A 190 -25.37 21.94 -7.41
C PRO A 190 -25.70 20.97 -8.54
N ALA A 191 -24.68 20.26 -9.02
CA ALA A 191 -24.87 19.23 -10.03
C ALA A 191 -25.91 18.22 -9.53
N SER A 192 -26.89 17.91 -10.37
CA SER A 192 -27.85 16.84 -10.11
C SER A 192 -27.07 15.55 -9.87
N GLU A 193 -27.33 14.85 -8.76
CA GLU A 193 -26.70 13.54 -8.53
C GLU A 193 -26.87 12.65 -9.77
N PRO A 194 -25.84 11.88 -10.15
CA PRO A 194 -25.99 10.91 -11.22
C PRO A 194 -27.20 10.03 -10.89
N ASP A 195 -28.13 9.92 -11.83
CA ASP A 195 -29.43 9.29 -11.62
C ASP A 195 -29.24 7.91 -10.98
N ARG A 196 -29.65 7.77 -9.71
CA ARG A 196 -29.56 6.50 -8.95
C ARG A 196 -30.61 5.49 -9.38
N GLY A 197 -31.13 5.62 -10.61
CA GLY A 197 -31.89 4.62 -11.31
C GLY A 197 -31.05 3.36 -11.54
N ASN A 198 -31.06 2.46 -10.55
CA ASN A 198 -30.76 1.04 -10.69
C ASN A 198 -29.35 0.65 -11.21
N THR A 199 -28.25 1.22 -10.69
CA THR A 199 -26.89 0.71 -11.00
C THR A 199 -25.89 0.77 -9.84
N SER A 200 -25.14 -0.33 -9.69
CA SER A 200 -24.09 -0.63 -8.70
C SER A 200 -22.75 0.10 -8.98
N ARG A 201 -22.78 1.41 -9.24
CA ARG A 201 -21.58 2.17 -9.59
C ARG A 201 -20.88 2.70 -8.35
N HIS A 202 -19.57 2.47 -8.23
CA HIS A 202 -18.77 3.05 -7.16
C HIS A 202 -18.55 4.54 -7.42
N VAL A 203 -18.91 5.40 -6.48
CA VAL A 203 -18.79 6.86 -6.61
C VAL A 203 -17.95 7.40 -5.46
N GLU A 204 -16.89 8.12 -5.81
CA GLU A 204 -15.95 8.77 -4.90
C GLU A 204 -16.09 10.29 -5.03
N TYR A 205 -16.10 10.98 -3.90
CA TYR A 205 -16.32 12.43 -3.85
C TYR A 205 -15.08 13.12 -3.28
N PHE A 206 -14.61 14.15 -3.98
CA PHE A 206 -13.45 14.94 -3.58
C PHE A 206 -13.83 16.39 -3.37
N ILE A 207 -13.32 17.01 -2.31
CA ILE A 207 -13.40 18.46 -2.10
C ILE A 207 -11.99 19.04 -2.01
N ALA A 208 -11.82 20.23 -2.57
CA ALA A 208 -10.62 21.03 -2.42
C ALA A 208 -10.87 22.14 -1.41
N THR A 209 -9.98 22.29 -0.44
CA THR A 209 -10.01 23.33 0.59
C THR A 209 -8.72 24.13 0.58
N ALA A 210 -8.81 25.43 0.84
CA ALA A 210 -7.65 26.26 1.16
C ALA A 210 -8.00 27.11 2.38
N PHE A 211 -7.17 27.05 3.43
CA PHE A 211 -7.48 27.66 4.74
C PHE A 211 -8.89 27.32 5.25
N ASP A 212 -9.29 26.05 5.15
CA ASP A 212 -10.63 25.53 5.50
C ASP A 212 -11.80 26.12 4.70
N VAL A 213 -11.55 26.90 3.65
CA VAL A 213 -12.56 27.40 2.72
C VAL A 213 -12.67 26.47 1.51
N ILE A 214 -13.89 26.03 1.19
CA ILE A 214 -14.15 25.17 0.02
C ILE A 214 -13.83 25.94 -1.26
N GLN A 215 -12.93 25.39 -2.07
CA GLN A 215 -12.48 25.96 -3.34
C GLN A 215 -13.07 25.23 -4.56
N GLY A 216 -13.53 23.99 -4.39
CA GLY A 216 -14.09 23.19 -5.48
C GLY A 216 -14.38 21.75 -5.07
N GLY A 217 -14.92 20.96 -5.98
CA GLY A 217 -15.05 19.52 -5.79
C GLY A 217 -15.17 18.73 -7.08
N LEU A 218 -15.01 17.42 -6.97
CA LEU A 218 -15.00 16.48 -8.08
C LEU A 218 -15.74 15.20 -7.71
N ILE A 219 -16.54 14.69 -8.63
CA ILE A 219 -17.20 13.38 -8.54
C ILE A 219 -16.48 12.43 -9.49
N LEU A 220 -15.96 11.32 -8.95
CA LEU A 220 -15.29 10.27 -9.68
C LEU A 220 -16.13 9.00 -9.63
N ILE A 221 -16.45 8.43 -10.78
CA ILE A 221 -17.20 7.19 -10.92
C ILE A 221 -16.25 6.09 -11.37
N GLU A 222 -16.34 4.94 -10.68
CA GLU A 222 -15.57 3.72 -10.96
C GLU A 222 -14.05 3.96 -11.02
N GLY A 223 -13.57 4.95 -10.26
CA GLY A 223 -12.15 5.29 -10.17
C GLY A 223 -11.53 5.91 -11.42
N ALA A 224 -12.30 6.08 -12.52
CA ALA A 224 -11.73 6.45 -13.82
C ALA A 224 -12.61 7.39 -14.67
N ILE A 225 -13.83 7.73 -14.23
CA ILE A 225 -14.71 8.65 -14.94
C ILE A 225 -14.96 9.87 -14.07
N ILE A 226 -14.37 11.01 -14.44
CA ILE A 226 -14.73 12.29 -13.84
C ILE A 226 -16.10 12.68 -14.39
N ASP A 227 -17.12 12.50 -13.56
CA ASP A 227 -18.50 12.79 -13.91
C ASP A 227 -18.79 14.29 -13.82
N THR A 228 -18.27 14.95 -12.78
CA THR A 228 -18.48 16.38 -12.54
C THR A 228 -17.25 17.00 -11.86
N ILE A 229 -16.89 18.23 -12.26
CA ILE A 229 -15.93 19.10 -11.59
C ILE A 229 -16.63 20.43 -11.26
N CYS A 230 -16.95 20.66 -10.00
CA CYS A 230 -17.56 21.89 -9.53
C CYS A 230 -16.49 22.91 -9.12
N LEU A 231 -16.43 24.04 -9.82
CA LEU A 231 -15.53 25.15 -9.54
C LEU A 231 -16.29 26.48 -9.53
N PRO A 232 -15.92 27.45 -8.68
CA PRO A 232 -16.48 28.80 -8.74
C PRO A 232 -16.09 29.50 -10.06
N THR A 233 -16.87 30.50 -10.49
CA THR A 233 -16.67 31.18 -11.79
C THR A 233 -15.28 31.83 -11.92
N ASP A 234 -14.72 32.28 -10.79
CA ASP A 234 -13.40 32.91 -10.71
C ASP A 234 -12.28 31.93 -10.28
N ALA A 235 -12.54 30.62 -10.33
CA ALA A 235 -11.61 29.61 -9.86
C ALA A 235 -10.30 29.59 -10.67
N ILE A 236 -9.19 29.66 -9.94
CA ILE A 236 -7.84 29.46 -10.48
C ILE A 236 -7.61 28.00 -10.90
N ASP A 237 -6.88 27.80 -12.00
CA ASP A 237 -6.64 26.48 -12.61
C ASP A 237 -5.87 25.51 -11.69
N GLU A 238 -5.23 26.00 -10.64
CA GLU A 238 -4.56 25.19 -9.62
C GLU A 238 -5.52 24.25 -8.86
N VAL A 239 -6.74 24.71 -8.57
CA VAL A 239 -7.76 23.91 -7.86
C VAL A 239 -8.25 22.78 -8.77
N ALA A 240 -8.52 23.10 -10.03
CA ALA A 240 -8.89 22.13 -11.05
C ALA A 240 -7.79 21.08 -11.23
N LEU A 241 -6.53 21.51 -11.34
CA LEU A 241 -5.38 20.62 -11.48
C LEU A 241 -5.26 19.66 -10.29
N ALA A 242 -5.41 20.16 -9.06
CA ALA A 242 -5.30 19.36 -7.86
C ALA A 242 -6.41 18.29 -7.77
N LEU A 243 -7.64 18.65 -8.11
CA LEU A 243 -8.76 17.70 -8.17
C LEU A 243 -8.55 16.64 -9.26
N ILE A 244 -8.10 17.06 -10.45
CA ILE A 244 -7.82 16.14 -11.56
C ILE A 244 -6.65 15.22 -11.22
N ASP A 245 -5.60 15.69 -10.55
CA ASP A 245 -4.48 14.83 -10.11
C ASP A 245 -4.87 13.84 -9.01
N ALA A 246 -5.81 14.20 -8.14
CA ALA A 246 -6.41 13.25 -7.20
C ALA A 246 -7.19 12.15 -7.95
N ALA A 247 -7.95 12.52 -8.98
CA ALA A 247 -8.64 11.57 -9.85
C ALA A 247 -7.65 10.68 -10.63
N LYS A 248 -6.55 11.22 -11.18
CA LYS A 248 -5.46 10.42 -11.81
C LYS A 248 -4.85 9.45 -10.82
N SER A 249 -4.61 9.90 -9.59
CA SER A 249 -4.03 9.06 -8.53
C SER A 249 -4.95 7.90 -8.17
N LYS A 250 -6.27 8.13 -8.19
CA LYS A 250 -7.26 7.05 -8.03
C LYS A 250 -7.29 6.13 -9.25
N ALA A 251 -7.38 6.66 -10.46
CA ALA A 251 -7.34 5.88 -11.70
C ALA A 251 -6.11 4.95 -11.78
N LEU A 252 -4.92 5.45 -11.43
CA LEU A 252 -3.69 4.65 -11.34
C LEU A 252 -3.76 3.57 -10.24
N ARG A 253 -4.42 3.84 -9.10
CA ARG A 253 -4.66 2.83 -8.06
C ARG A 253 -5.65 1.76 -8.53
N TYR A 254 -6.64 2.15 -9.33
CA TYR A 254 -7.58 1.25 -9.99
C TYR A 254 -6.98 0.56 -11.24
N GLN A 255 -5.72 0.89 -11.58
CA GLN A 255 -4.98 0.37 -12.73
C GLN A 255 -5.68 0.64 -14.07
N THR A 256 -6.31 1.80 -14.22
CA THR A 256 -6.89 2.22 -15.49
C THR A 256 -5.86 3.01 -16.31
N ASP A 257 -5.81 2.74 -17.61
CA ASP A 257 -4.89 3.42 -18.52
C ASP A 257 -5.41 4.81 -18.94
N TRP A 258 -6.69 5.08 -18.67
CA TRP A 258 -7.41 6.27 -19.10
C TRP A 258 -8.21 6.86 -17.95
N LEU A 259 -8.30 8.18 -17.93
CA LEU A 259 -9.20 8.96 -17.10
C LEU A 259 -10.15 9.71 -18.02
N TYR A 260 -11.45 9.41 -17.94
CA TYR A 260 -12.47 10.00 -18.80
C TYR A 260 -13.07 11.26 -18.16
N LEU A 261 -13.45 12.23 -18.98
CA LEU A 261 -14.13 13.45 -18.54
C LEU A 261 -15.51 13.52 -19.20
N ASN A 262 -16.56 13.44 -18.36
CA ASN A 262 -17.97 13.47 -18.78
C ASN A 262 -18.69 14.75 -18.36
N ASP A 263 -17.99 15.72 -17.77
CA ASP A 263 -18.61 16.97 -17.33
C ASP A 263 -18.89 17.92 -18.52
N PRO A 264 -20.17 18.20 -18.85
CA PRO A 264 -20.52 19.09 -19.96
C PRO A 264 -20.23 20.57 -19.67
N THR A 265 -20.09 20.95 -18.39
CA THR A 265 -19.82 22.33 -17.97
C THR A 265 -18.32 22.67 -18.04
N PHE A 266 -17.46 21.64 -18.12
CA PHE A 266 -16.03 21.81 -18.31
C PHE A 266 -15.70 22.02 -19.80
N SER A 267 -15.38 23.26 -20.17
CA SER A 267 -15.23 23.65 -21.58
C SER A 267 -14.11 22.88 -22.30
N ALA A 268 -14.25 22.69 -23.62
CA ALA A 268 -13.28 21.97 -24.45
C ALA A 268 -11.87 22.56 -24.33
N GLN A 269 -11.78 23.88 -24.46
CA GLN A 269 -10.53 24.62 -24.37
C GLN A 269 -9.84 24.46 -23.01
N ARG A 270 -10.63 24.37 -21.92
CA ARG A 270 -10.09 24.17 -20.58
C ARG A 270 -9.65 22.72 -20.38
N ALA A 271 -10.38 21.74 -20.92
CA ALA A 271 -9.98 20.32 -20.90
C ALA A 271 -8.64 20.07 -21.60
N ASP A 272 -8.44 20.69 -22.77
CA ASP A 272 -7.19 20.57 -23.54
C ASP A 272 -5.97 21.11 -22.76
N GLN A 273 -6.16 22.18 -21.96
CA GLN A 273 -5.10 22.74 -21.11
C GLN A 273 -4.61 21.77 -20.02
N PHE A 274 -5.48 20.85 -19.57
CA PHE A 274 -5.15 19.82 -18.59
C PHE A 274 -4.70 18.50 -19.25
N GLY A 275 -4.55 18.48 -20.58
CA GLY A 275 -4.05 17.34 -21.34
C GLY A 275 -5.11 16.30 -21.71
N PHE A 276 -6.40 16.59 -21.55
CA PHE A 276 -7.44 15.69 -22.06
C PHE A 276 -7.50 15.78 -23.59
N GLU A 277 -7.58 14.62 -24.24
CA GLU A 277 -7.70 14.50 -25.69
C GLU A 277 -9.02 13.81 -26.04
N VAL A 278 -9.55 14.06 -27.24
CA VAL A 278 -10.74 13.37 -27.73
C VAL A 278 -10.34 12.05 -28.38
N HIS A 279 -10.72 10.93 -27.76
CA HIS A 279 -10.54 9.59 -28.31
C HIS A 279 -11.90 8.92 -28.54
N LYS A 280 -12.21 8.55 -29.79
CA LYS A 280 -13.48 7.89 -30.19
C LYS A 280 -14.75 8.63 -29.69
N GLY A 281 -14.73 9.95 -29.72
CA GLY A 281 -15.87 10.79 -29.32
C GLY A 281 -16.00 11.04 -27.81
N SER A 282 -15.12 10.45 -26.98
CA SER A 282 -15.06 10.70 -25.53
C SER A 282 -13.78 11.47 -25.18
N ARG A 283 -13.84 12.36 -24.19
CA ARG A 283 -12.66 13.07 -23.68
C ARG A 283 -11.94 12.22 -22.65
N CYS A 284 -10.64 12.02 -22.83
CA CYS A 284 -9.86 11.18 -21.93
C CYS A 284 -8.41 11.66 -21.83
N LEU A 285 -7.80 11.40 -20.67
CA LEU A 285 -6.40 11.62 -20.39
C LEU A 285 -5.69 10.26 -20.29
N VAL A 286 -4.59 10.09 -21.04
CA VAL A 286 -3.76 8.88 -21.02
C VAL A 286 -2.84 8.89 -19.80
N LEU A 287 -2.80 7.76 -19.07
CA LEU A 287 -1.98 7.62 -17.86
C LEU A 287 -0.69 6.79 -18.10
N SER A 288 -0.58 6.09 -19.24
CA SER A 288 0.56 5.22 -19.63
C SER A 288 0.94 5.35 -21.12
N SER A 289 2.22 5.46 -21.48
CA SER A 289 2.67 5.65 -22.89
C SER A 289 2.36 4.46 -23.84
N PRO A 290 2.21 4.71 -25.17
CA PRO A 290 1.61 3.75 -26.12
C PRO A 290 2.48 2.55 -26.55
N ALA A 291 3.71 2.41 -26.07
CA ALA A 291 4.64 1.38 -26.56
C ALA A 291 4.32 -0.05 -26.06
N GLN A 292 3.30 -0.22 -25.22
CA GLN A 292 2.73 -1.52 -24.84
C GLN A 292 1.27 -1.68 -25.33
N ALA A 293 0.78 -0.76 -26.17
CA ALA A 293 -0.61 -0.69 -26.62
C ALA A 293 -0.89 -1.52 -27.89
N SER A 294 -0.27 -2.68 -28.05
CA SER A 294 -0.59 -3.61 -29.15
C SER A 294 -1.20 -4.90 -28.64
N THR A 295 -2.25 -4.81 -27.82
CA THR A 295 -3.27 -5.87 -27.63
C THR A 295 -4.59 -5.36 -27.01
N ALA A 296 -4.89 -4.06 -27.10
CA ALA A 296 -6.14 -3.49 -26.59
C ALA A 296 -6.97 -2.82 -27.70
N ALA A 297 -7.09 -3.50 -28.84
CA ALA A 297 -8.16 -3.22 -29.79
C ALA A 297 -9.26 -4.26 -29.55
N ASN A 298 -10.21 -3.94 -28.65
CA ASN A 298 -11.60 -4.41 -28.64
C ASN A 298 -12.29 -3.97 -27.34
N LEU A 299 -12.67 -2.69 -27.25
CA LEU A 299 -13.65 -2.20 -26.28
C LEU A 299 -14.74 -1.47 -27.05
N HIS A 300 -15.56 -2.25 -27.75
CA HIS A 300 -16.95 -1.97 -28.13
C HIS A 300 -17.58 -3.33 -28.47
N ASN A 301 -17.81 -4.09 -27.41
CA ASN A 301 -18.81 -5.13 -27.26
C ASN A 301 -18.56 -5.73 -25.89
N GLU A 302 -19.55 -5.69 -25.00
CA GLU A 302 -19.56 -6.62 -23.89
C GLU A 302 -19.38 -8.04 -24.43
N PRO A 303 -18.48 -8.81 -23.82
CA PRO A 303 -18.99 -9.92 -23.05
C PRO A 303 -18.31 -10.01 -21.69
N THR A 304 -19.12 -10.34 -20.69
CA THR A 304 -18.81 -11.10 -19.48
C THR A 304 -17.46 -11.86 -19.55
N GLN A 305 -16.35 -11.21 -19.20
CA GLN A 305 -15.08 -11.90 -18.96
C GLN A 305 -14.88 -12.07 -17.46
N THR A 306 -15.38 -13.20 -16.97
CA THR A 306 -14.94 -13.83 -15.72
C THR A 306 -13.42 -13.91 -15.75
N ASN A 307 -12.71 -13.12 -14.94
CA ASN A 307 -11.28 -13.34 -14.69
C ASN A 307 -11.13 -14.56 -13.77
N LEU A 308 -11.43 -15.73 -14.33
CA LEU A 308 -11.14 -17.03 -13.72
C LEU A 308 -9.63 -17.12 -13.48
N LEU A 309 -9.25 -17.69 -12.34
CA LEU A 309 -7.84 -17.98 -12.02
C LEU A 309 -7.19 -18.75 -13.17
N ASP A 310 -6.28 -18.10 -13.88
CA ASP A 310 -5.50 -18.70 -14.95
C ASP A 310 -4.48 -19.66 -14.34
N VAL A 311 -4.68 -20.95 -14.57
CA VAL A 311 -3.80 -22.00 -14.05
C VAL A 311 -2.55 -22.18 -14.94
N SER A 312 -2.49 -21.52 -16.10
CA SER A 312 -1.41 -21.69 -17.07
C SER A 312 -0.07 -21.09 -16.61
N ASP A 313 -0.11 -19.97 -15.87
CA ASP A 313 1.08 -19.41 -15.20
C ASP A 313 0.86 -19.30 -13.67
N PRO A 314 1.21 -20.34 -12.91
CA PRO A 314 0.89 -20.41 -11.49
C PRO A 314 1.72 -19.47 -10.63
N LYS A 315 2.82 -18.90 -11.16
CA LYS A 315 3.72 -17.99 -10.41
C LYS A 315 3.32 -16.53 -10.53
N VAL A 316 2.40 -16.20 -11.44
CA VAL A 316 1.92 -14.83 -11.62
C VAL A 316 0.84 -14.53 -10.58
N ARG A 317 0.88 -13.30 -10.05
CA ARG A 317 -0.17 -12.77 -9.18
C ARG A 317 -1.34 -12.33 -10.03
N GLN A 318 -2.53 -12.81 -9.69
CA GLN A 318 -3.77 -12.51 -10.38
C GLN A 318 -4.67 -11.69 -9.48
N TYR A 319 -5.17 -10.60 -10.02
CA TYR A 319 -6.05 -9.69 -9.30
C TYR A 319 -7.50 -10.09 -9.49
N ILE A 320 -8.23 -10.12 -8.39
CA ILE A 320 -9.61 -10.59 -8.30
C ILE A 320 -10.44 -9.42 -7.80
N ARG A 321 -11.55 -9.12 -8.48
CA ARG A 321 -12.40 -7.98 -8.15
C ARG A 321 -13.84 -8.41 -8.01
N GLY A 322 -14.45 -8.04 -6.89
CA GLY A 322 -15.84 -8.32 -6.63
C GLY A 322 -16.07 -9.68 -5.98
N LEU A 323 -17.23 -9.78 -5.32
CA LEU A 323 -17.64 -10.96 -4.57
C LEU A 323 -17.72 -12.23 -5.44
N PRO A 324 -18.34 -12.24 -6.64
CA PRO A 324 -18.45 -13.45 -7.46
C PRO A 324 -17.09 -14.03 -7.87
N ASP A 325 -16.13 -13.17 -8.20
CA ASP A 325 -14.79 -13.61 -8.61
C ASP A 325 -13.98 -14.08 -7.38
N CYS A 326 -14.14 -13.45 -6.21
CA CYS A 326 -13.58 -13.96 -4.96
C CYS A 326 -14.12 -15.35 -4.62
N VAL A 327 -15.43 -15.56 -4.73
CA VAL A 327 -16.08 -16.87 -4.53
C VAL A 327 -15.48 -17.90 -5.48
N THR A 328 -15.40 -17.57 -6.76
CA THR A 328 -14.90 -18.48 -7.81
C THR A 328 -13.42 -18.80 -7.61
N ALA A 329 -12.61 -17.78 -7.30
CA ALA A 329 -11.19 -17.93 -7.06
C ALA A 329 -10.92 -18.83 -5.85
N ILE A 330 -11.49 -18.50 -4.69
CA ILE A 330 -11.30 -19.29 -3.46
C ILE A 330 -11.80 -20.74 -3.68
N ALA A 331 -12.90 -20.95 -4.41
CA ALA A 331 -13.41 -22.28 -4.73
C ALA A 331 -12.37 -23.11 -5.50
N ALA A 332 -11.81 -22.53 -6.57
CA ALA A 332 -10.77 -23.17 -7.37
C ALA A 332 -9.51 -23.46 -6.54
N LEU A 333 -9.09 -22.50 -5.70
CA LEU A 333 -7.95 -22.65 -4.82
C LEU A 333 -8.13 -23.80 -3.82
N ILE A 334 -9.29 -23.89 -3.15
CA ILE A 334 -9.60 -24.98 -2.21
C ILE A 334 -9.65 -26.32 -2.94
N GLN A 335 -10.16 -26.36 -4.16
CA GLN A 335 -10.22 -27.58 -4.96
C GLN A 335 -8.82 -28.10 -5.33
N LEU A 336 -7.85 -27.21 -5.55
CA LEU A 336 -6.45 -27.55 -5.78
C LEU A 336 -5.74 -28.05 -4.51
N SER A 337 -6.30 -27.78 -3.32
CA SER A 337 -5.73 -28.21 -2.03
C SER A 337 -5.62 -29.72 -1.92
N LYS A 338 -4.44 -30.19 -1.49
CA LYS A 338 -4.17 -31.61 -1.23
C LYS A 338 -4.42 -31.96 0.23
N THR A 339 -4.06 -31.08 1.15
CA THR A 339 -3.98 -31.42 2.58
C THR A 339 -4.41 -30.32 3.54
N ARG A 340 -4.16 -29.04 3.26
CA ARG A 340 -4.35 -28.00 4.27
C ARG A 340 -4.84 -26.69 3.69
N VAL A 341 -5.77 -26.07 4.40
CA VAL A 341 -6.24 -24.71 4.19
C VAL A 341 -6.15 -23.97 5.53
N ARG A 342 -5.50 -22.80 5.52
CA ARG A 342 -5.41 -21.91 6.68
C ARG A 342 -6.03 -20.58 6.31
N LEU A 343 -7.01 -20.14 7.08
CA LEU A 343 -7.63 -18.83 6.93
C LEU A 343 -7.27 -18.01 8.16
N TRP A 344 -6.56 -16.89 7.95
CA TRP A 344 -6.28 -15.91 8.99
C TRP A 344 -7.01 -14.62 8.62
N THR A 345 -7.98 -14.22 9.44
CA THR A 345 -8.86 -13.09 9.09
C THR A 345 -9.36 -12.40 10.36
N PRO A 346 -9.57 -11.07 10.37
CA PRO A 346 -10.15 -10.37 11.53
C PRO A 346 -11.51 -10.93 11.95
N THR A 347 -12.39 -11.12 10.97
CA THR A 347 -13.78 -11.57 11.12
C THR A 347 -14.17 -12.40 9.91
N ILE A 348 -14.99 -13.44 10.05
CA ILE A 348 -15.48 -14.16 8.88
C ILE A 348 -16.55 -13.33 8.16
N ASP A 349 -16.30 -13.05 6.88
CA ASP A 349 -17.26 -12.43 5.98
C ASP A 349 -18.33 -13.43 5.56
N ALA A 350 -19.56 -13.25 6.05
CA ALA A 350 -20.68 -14.15 5.77
C ALA A 350 -21.06 -14.18 4.29
N SER A 351 -20.99 -13.04 3.58
CA SER A 351 -21.37 -12.95 2.16
C SER A 351 -20.46 -13.79 1.28
N LEU A 352 -19.17 -13.86 1.64
CA LEU A 352 -18.17 -14.66 0.95
C LEU A 352 -18.17 -16.12 1.42
N TYR A 353 -17.93 -16.34 2.71
CA TYR A 353 -17.64 -17.67 3.25
C TYR A 353 -18.89 -18.51 3.57
N SER A 354 -20.10 -17.95 3.53
CA SER A 354 -21.36 -18.73 3.53
C SER A 354 -21.93 -18.96 2.13
N HIS A 355 -21.25 -18.51 1.07
CA HIS A 355 -21.71 -18.73 -0.29
C HIS A 355 -21.78 -20.23 -0.62
N ALA A 356 -22.90 -20.69 -1.16
CA ALA A 356 -23.17 -22.12 -1.38
C ALA A 356 -22.09 -22.80 -2.23
N ALA A 357 -21.60 -22.11 -3.27
CA ALA A 357 -20.52 -22.61 -4.13
C ALA A 357 -19.23 -22.89 -3.33
N LEU A 358 -18.86 -22.04 -2.37
CA LEU A 358 -17.67 -22.25 -1.53
C LEU A 358 -17.87 -23.32 -0.47
N MET A 359 -19.05 -23.35 0.14
CA MET A 359 -19.36 -24.28 1.23
C MET A 359 -19.24 -25.74 0.80
N VAL A 360 -19.62 -26.06 -0.45
CA VAL A 360 -19.44 -27.41 -1.01
C VAL A 360 -17.96 -27.80 -1.04
N HIS A 361 -17.06 -26.89 -1.42
CA HIS A 361 -15.62 -27.17 -1.47
C HIS A 361 -14.98 -27.34 -0.09
N PHE A 362 -15.35 -26.50 0.89
CA PHE A 362 -14.90 -26.70 2.28
C PHE A 362 -15.36 -28.04 2.84
N LYS A 363 -16.63 -28.42 2.62
CA LYS A 363 -17.16 -29.73 3.02
C LYS A 363 -16.42 -30.88 2.35
N ASN A 364 -16.21 -30.81 1.04
CA ASN A 364 -15.51 -31.85 0.29
C ASN A 364 -14.07 -32.00 0.74
N LEU A 365 -13.35 -30.90 0.98
CA LEU A 365 -11.98 -30.94 1.50
C LEU A 365 -11.95 -31.55 2.92
N ALA A 366 -12.86 -31.16 3.80
CA ALA A 366 -12.95 -31.69 5.16
C ALA A 366 -13.20 -33.21 5.22
N LEU A 367 -13.91 -33.75 4.21
CA LEU A 367 -14.23 -35.18 4.08
C LEU A 367 -13.23 -35.97 3.22
N LYS A 368 -12.31 -35.29 2.51
CA LYS A 368 -11.44 -35.90 1.49
C LYS A 368 -10.56 -37.02 2.03
N ASN A 369 -9.89 -36.80 3.17
CA ASN A 369 -9.09 -37.82 3.86
C ASN A 369 -8.81 -37.42 5.31
N LYS A 370 -8.36 -38.36 6.15
CA LYS A 370 -8.07 -38.12 7.58
C LYS A 370 -6.94 -37.11 7.88
N HIS A 371 -6.17 -36.74 6.85
CA HIS A 371 -5.04 -35.82 6.97
C HIS A 371 -5.42 -34.39 6.56
N THR A 372 -6.63 -34.16 6.01
CA THR A 372 -7.05 -32.82 5.64
C THR A 372 -7.33 -31.96 6.88
N ARG A 373 -6.88 -30.70 6.83
CA ARG A 373 -7.08 -29.73 7.90
C ARG A 373 -7.48 -28.38 7.35
N ILE A 374 -8.57 -27.83 7.88
CA ILE A 374 -9.01 -26.46 7.69
C ILE A 374 -8.86 -25.76 9.03
N GLU A 375 -7.94 -24.81 9.11
CA GLU A 375 -7.57 -24.09 10.33
C GLU A 375 -7.96 -22.63 10.15
N ILE A 376 -8.92 -22.14 10.94
CA ILE A 376 -9.45 -20.77 10.82
C ILE A 376 -9.11 -20.00 12.08
N LEU A 377 -8.31 -18.96 11.95
CA LEU A 377 -7.86 -18.10 13.04
C LEU A 377 -8.51 -16.71 12.91
N LEU A 378 -9.28 -16.32 13.93
CA LEU A 378 -10.06 -15.09 13.95
C LEU A 378 -9.62 -14.14 15.05
N SER A 379 -9.71 -12.83 14.81
CA SER A 379 -9.50 -11.84 15.87
C SER A 379 -10.75 -11.69 16.74
N ASP A 380 -11.92 -11.61 16.09
CA ASP A 380 -13.23 -11.54 16.75
C ASP A 380 -14.13 -12.70 16.32
N SER A 381 -14.60 -13.46 17.30
CA SER A 381 -15.48 -14.62 17.15
C SER A 381 -16.96 -14.27 17.30
N ARG A 382 -17.30 -13.08 17.81
CA ARG A 382 -18.69 -12.69 18.15
C ARG A 382 -19.61 -12.72 16.95
N SER A 383 -19.18 -12.14 15.83
CA SER A 383 -19.96 -12.11 14.58
C SER A 383 -20.32 -13.52 14.08
N LEU A 384 -19.45 -14.50 14.31
CA LEU A 384 -19.65 -15.88 13.88
C LEU A 384 -20.78 -16.58 14.64
N VAL A 385 -20.93 -16.23 15.91
CA VAL A 385 -21.90 -16.84 16.84
C VAL A 385 -23.24 -16.11 16.76
N GLU A 386 -23.22 -14.77 16.77
CA GLU A 386 -24.42 -13.93 16.73
C GLU A 386 -25.19 -14.07 15.41
N GLN A 387 -24.49 -14.19 14.29
CA GLN A 387 -25.10 -14.27 12.95
C GLN A 387 -25.39 -15.70 12.51
N GLY A 388 -24.86 -16.72 13.20
CA GLY A 388 -25.00 -18.13 12.83
C GLY A 388 -24.32 -18.46 11.50
N HIS A 389 -23.01 -18.69 11.50
CA HIS A 389 -22.25 -18.91 10.26
C HIS A 389 -22.15 -20.40 9.84
N LEU A 390 -22.29 -20.70 8.54
CA LEU A 390 -22.27 -22.08 8.01
C LEU A 390 -20.93 -22.82 8.25
N LEU A 391 -19.79 -22.12 8.17
CA LEU A 391 -18.48 -22.70 8.55
C LEU A 391 -18.40 -23.09 10.02
N LEU A 392 -19.06 -22.34 10.92
CA LEU A 392 -19.11 -22.71 12.34
C LEU A 392 -19.91 -23.99 12.52
N GLU A 393 -21.09 -24.11 11.89
CA GLU A 393 -21.88 -25.34 11.91
C GLU A 393 -21.12 -26.53 11.34
N LEU A 394 -20.42 -26.35 10.22
CA LEU A 394 -19.62 -27.40 9.59
C LEU A 394 -18.46 -27.83 10.51
N SER A 395 -17.81 -26.88 11.19
CA SER A 395 -16.75 -27.17 12.16
C SER A 395 -17.24 -27.97 13.35
N ARG A 396 -18.48 -27.73 13.81
CA ARG A 396 -19.09 -28.49 14.90
C ARG A 396 -19.41 -29.93 14.48
N ARG A 397 -19.77 -30.16 13.22
CA ARG A 397 -20.03 -31.51 12.68
C ARG A 397 -18.76 -32.29 12.34
N LEU A 398 -17.67 -31.59 11.95
CA LEU A 398 -16.41 -32.18 11.52
C LEU A 398 -15.20 -31.62 12.30
N PRO A 399 -15.18 -31.72 13.65
CA PRO A 399 -14.18 -31.07 14.50
C PRO A 399 -12.76 -31.65 14.32
N SER A 400 -12.64 -32.87 13.77
CA SER A 400 -11.35 -33.47 13.42
C SER A 400 -10.71 -32.84 12.18
N SER A 401 -11.50 -32.23 11.30
CA SER A 401 -11.02 -31.70 10.02
C SER A 401 -11.07 -30.18 9.97
N ILE A 402 -11.98 -29.54 10.69
CA ILE A 402 -12.15 -28.08 10.70
C ILE A 402 -12.04 -27.58 12.14
N GLN A 403 -11.14 -26.63 12.36
CA GLN A 403 -10.93 -26.01 13.66
C GLN A 403 -11.01 -24.50 13.51
N ILE A 404 -11.68 -23.84 14.44
CA ILE A 404 -11.80 -22.39 14.52
C ILE A 404 -11.27 -21.96 15.88
N LYS A 405 -10.32 -21.01 15.91
CA LYS A 405 -9.74 -20.48 17.14
C LYS A 405 -9.71 -18.96 17.12
N ARG A 406 -9.60 -18.35 18.30
CA ARG A 406 -9.42 -16.91 18.45
C ARG A 406 -7.94 -16.57 18.65
N ALA A 407 -7.41 -15.65 17.86
CA ALA A 407 -6.06 -15.13 18.03
C ALA A 407 -5.93 -14.42 19.39
N ALA A 408 -4.71 -14.44 19.96
CA ALA A 408 -4.42 -13.62 21.13
C ALA A 408 -4.51 -12.12 20.75
N PRO A 409 -4.91 -11.22 21.67
CA PRO A 409 -5.07 -9.80 21.37
C PRO A 409 -3.83 -9.14 20.74
N GLU A 410 -2.63 -9.54 21.18
CA GLU A 410 -1.34 -9.08 20.66
C GLU A 410 -1.11 -9.44 19.18
N GLN A 411 -1.74 -10.53 18.72
CA GLN A 411 -1.66 -11.04 17.34
C GLN A 411 -2.86 -10.61 16.49
N ALA A 412 -3.90 -10.03 17.12
CA ALA A 412 -5.14 -9.61 16.48
C ALA A 412 -5.04 -8.19 15.87
N ALA A 413 -4.05 -7.39 16.29
CA ALA A 413 -3.96 -5.97 15.96
C ALA A 413 -3.55 -5.64 14.50
N SER A 414 -3.26 -6.64 13.65
CA SER A 414 -2.59 -6.42 12.37
C SER A 414 -2.99 -7.39 11.24
N VAL A 415 -4.17 -8.00 11.28
CA VAL A 415 -4.48 -9.08 10.34
C VAL A 415 -5.23 -8.57 9.11
N GLU A 416 -4.54 -8.47 7.98
CA GLU A 416 -5.16 -8.50 6.65
C GLU A 416 -5.67 -9.93 6.38
N GLU A 417 -6.73 -10.13 5.59
CA GLU A 417 -7.25 -11.48 5.35
C GLU A 417 -6.31 -12.28 4.44
N VAL A 418 -5.86 -13.42 4.94
CA VAL A 418 -4.96 -14.33 4.23
C VAL A 418 -5.53 -15.74 4.23
N LEU A 419 -5.66 -16.31 3.04
CA LEU A 419 -5.95 -17.71 2.82
C LEU A 419 -4.71 -18.41 2.25
N LEU A 420 -4.17 -19.35 3.01
CA LEU A 420 -2.99 -20.13 2.64
C LEU A 420 -3.42 -21.56 2.32
N ILE A 421 -2.95 -22.09 1.19
CA ILE A 421 -3.27 -23.45 0.77
C ILE A 421 -2.00 -24.27 0.59
N ASP A 422 -1.99 -25.39 1.30
CA ASP A 422 -0.86 -26.29 1.50
C ASP A 422 0.39 -25.52 1.96
N GLU A 423 1.43 -25.38 1.12
CA GLU A 423 2.65 -24.61 1.42
C GLU A 423 3.10 -23.79 0.20
N ARG A 424 2.17 -23.48 -0.71
CA ARG A 424 2.48 -22.91 -2.05
C ARG A 424 1.59 -21.75 -2.44
N THR A 425 0.30 -21.82 -2.13
CA THR A 425 -0.68 -20.89 -2.67
C THR A 425 -1.08 -19.87 -1.62
N VAL A 426 -1.20 -18.62 -2.04
CA VAL A 426 -1.63 -17.49 -1.21
C VAL A 426 -2.77 -16.78 -1.91
N PHE A 427 -3.86 -16.54 -1.19
CA PHE A 427 -4.86 -15.55 -1.51
C PHE A 427 -4.86 -14.50 -0.40
N PHE A 428 -4.90 -13.23 -0.79
CA PHE A 428 -4.75 -12.12 0.13
C PHE A 428 -5.78 -11.05 -0.20
N ARG A 429 -6.55 -10.66 0.83
CA ARG A 429 -7.59 -9.65 0.78
C ARG A 429 -7.32 -8.60 1.87
N PRO A 430 -6.79 -7.43 1.49
CA PRO A 430 -6.45 -6.39 2.48
C PRO A 430 -7.69 -5.71 3.08
N ASN A 431 -8.82 -5.69 2.37
CA ASN A 431 -10.06 -5.10 2.87
C ASN A 431 -11.27 -6.02 2.60
N HIS A 432 -12.17 -6.12 3.57
CA HIS A 432 -13.34 -6.98 3.48
C HIS A 432 -14.48 -6.34 2.67
N SER A 433 -14.58 -5.01 2.67
CA SER A 433 -15.77 -4.31 2.15
C SER A 433 -15.84 -4.21 0.62
N ASP A 434 -14.70 -4.28 -0.07
CA ASP A 434 -14.60 -3.98 -1.49
C ASP A 434 -14.36 -5.23 -2.37
N TYR A 435 -14.16 -6.41 -1.75
CA TYR A 435 -13.86 -7.66 -2.42
C TYR A 435 -12.73 -7.57 -3.46
N HIS A 436 -11.73 -6.73 -3.18
CA HIS A 436 -10.49 -6.68 -3.95
C HIS A 436 -9.46 -7.61 -3.32
N ALA A 437 -8.96 -8.54 -4.11
CA ALA A 437 -7.97 -9.50 -3.66
C ALA A 437 -6.91 -9.76 -4.73
N TRP A 438 -5.84 -10.42 -4.32
CA TRP A 438 -4.94 -11.07 -5.26
C TRP A 438 -4.65 -12.50 -4.82
N ALA A 439 -4.37 -13.35 -5.79
CA ALA A 439 -3.99 -14.73 -5.56
C ALA A 439 -2.75 -15.11 -6.38
N CYS A 440 -1.95 -16.02 -5.85
CA CYS A 440 -0.86 -16.66 -6.57
C CYS A 440 -0.85 -18.14 -6.27
N LEU A 441 -0.89 -18.97 -7.32
CA LEU A 441 -1.04 -20.42 -7.21
C LEU A 441 0.24 -21.11 -6.71
N ASP A 442 1.42 -20.54 -6.99
CA ASP A 442 2.74 -21.09 -6.63
C ASP A 442 3.74 -20.01 -6.16
N ASP A 443 3.44 -19.36 -5.04
CA ASP A 443 4.36 -18.47 -4.30
C ASP A 443 4.83 -19.14 -3.00
N ILE A 444 5.70 -20.15 -3.15
CA ILE A 444 6.24 -20.97 -2.04
C ILE A 444 6.90 -20.10 -0.96
N LEU A 445 7.61 -19.04 -1.38
CA LEU A 445 8.32 -18.16 -0.45
C LEU A 445 7.33 -17.33 0.37
N ALA A 446 6.32 -16.73 -0.25
CA ALA A 446 5.29 -16.00 0.48
C ALA A 446 4.45 -16.93 1.37
N ALA A 447 4.05 -18.10 0.85
CA ALA A 447 3.28 -19.08 1.59
C ALA A 447 4.02 -19.53 2.86
N ARG A 448 5.30 -19.94 2.76
CA ARG A 448 6.11 -20.31 3.93
C ARG A 448 6.27 -19.17 4.93
N ARG A 449 6.53 -17.95 4.44
CA ARG A 449 6.69 -16.76 5.28
C ARG A 449 5.42 -16.44 6.07
N LEU A 450 4.24 -16.74 5.53
CA LEU A 450 2.95 -16.51 6.18
C LEU A 450 2.50 -17.70 7.03
N HIS A 451 2.95 -18.92 6.73
CA HIS A 451 2.66 -20.10 7.53
C HIS A 451 3.33 -20.10 8.90
N GLU A 452 4.58 -19.65 9.02
CA GLU A 452 5.26 -19.59 10.32
C GLU A 452 4.58 -18.68 11.34
N PRO A 453 4.28 -17.39 11.05
CA PRO A 453 3.54 -16.55 11.98
C PRO A 453 2.14 -17.08 12.25
N PHE A 454 1.46 -17.68 11.25
CA PHE A 454 0.18 -18.36 11.49
C PHE A 454 0.32 -19.52 12.48
N LYS A 455 1.34 -20.38 12.36
CA LYS A 455 1.57 -21.51 13.27
C LYS A 455 1.79 -21.02 14.70
N VAL A 456 2.61 -19.97 14.86
CA VAL A 456 2.85 -19.36 16.18
C VAL A 456 1.56 -18.79 16.76
N ALA A 457 0.78 -18.05 15.96
CA ALA A 457 -0.49 -17.51 16.41
C ALA A 457 -1.51 -18.60 16.72
N TRP A 458 -1.54 -19.68 15.95
CA TRP A 458 -2.41 -20.84 16.14
C TRP A 458 -2.13 -21.64 17.41
N GLN A 459 -0.84 -21.75 17.78
CA GLN A 459 -0.39 -22.41 19.00
C GLN A 459 -0.75 -21.59 20.25
N ASN A 460 -0.63 -20.26 20.15
CA ASN A 460 -0.95 -19.31 21.21
C ASN A 460 -2.44 -18.88 21.22
N ALA A 461 -3.22 -19.39 20.27
CA ALA A 461 -4.62 -19.02 20.12
C ALA A 461 -5.44 -19.44 21.35
N LEU A 462 -6.34 -18.55 21.75
CA LEU A 462 -7.23 -18.74 22.88
C LEU A 462 -8.38 -19.66 22.48
N GLU A 463 -8.75 -20.58 23.37
CA GLU A 463 -10.04 -21.25 23.27
C GLU A 463 -11.15 -20.24 23.55
N ASP A 464 -12.12 -20.17 22.64
CA ASP A 464 -13.32 -19.37 22.86
C ASP A 464 -14.48 -20.28 23.30
N PRO A 465 -15.05 -20.10 24.50
CA PRO A 465 -16.19 -20.87 24.96
C PRO A 465 -17.39 -20.81 24.01
N GLN A 466 -17.59 -19.71 23.29
CA GLN A 466 -18.71 -19.52 22.37
C GLN A 466 -18.55 -20.34 21.07
N LEU A 467 -17.31 -20.73 20.74
CA LEU A 467 -17.01 -21.59 19.59
C LEU A 467 -17.13 -23.08 19.92
N ARG A 468 -17.30 -23.46 21.20
CA ARG A 468 -17.40 -24.88 21.61
C ARG A 468 -18.64 -25.55 21.05
N VAL A 469 -18.51 -26.83 20.73
CA VAL A 469 -19.63 -27.74 20.47
C VAL A 469 -20.33 -27.96 21.81
N LEU A 470 -21.59 -27.52 21.94
CA LEU A 470 -22.43 -27.98 23.03
C LEU A 470 -22.65 -29.47 22.82
N LYS A 471 -22.01 -30.31 23.66
CA LYS A 471 -22.41 -31.70 23.81
C LYS A 471 -23.75 -31.67 24.55
N LEU A 472 -24.85 -31.77 23.80
CA LEU A 472 -26.14 -32.14 24.36
C LEU A 472 -26.15 -33.64 24.65
#